data_AF-A0A2S4LPY7-F1
#
_entry.id   AF-A0A2S4LPY7-F1
#
_cell.length_a   1.000
_cell.length_b   1.000
_cell.length_c   1.000
_cell.angle_alpha   90.00
_cell.angle_beta   90.00
_cell.angle_gamma   90.00
#
_symmetry.space_group_name_H-M   'P 1'
#
loop_
_entity.id
_entity.type
_entity.pdbx_description
1 polymer ?
#
loop_
_entity_poly.entity_id
_entity_poly.type
_entity_poly.pdbx_seq_one_letter_code
_entity_poly.pdbx_strand_id
1 'polypeptide(L)'
;MKDCIQSMVVLVEGRIVVRVLSGAVVLALGILVAVPIWALQAAVPAITKPPLVRGLPDKFDEASDAFQTRIAEVFPPGFPEPDMIQRLRTEGFTQPVFEESGMRRAVLQLSMPGCMMTWRVRWQARNGYLVSAAGDQGATCL
;
A
#
# COMPACT_ATOMS: atom_id res chain seq x y z
N MET A 1 -25.12 -36.05 -59.79
CA MET A 1 -24.50 -36.64 -58.57
C MET A 1 -23.27 -35.88 -58.04
N LYS A 2 -22.67 -34.94 -58.80
CA LYS A 2 -21.55 -34.12 -58.31
C LYS A 2 -22.02 -32.89 -57.50
N ASP A 3 -23.21 -32.38 -57.77
CA ASP A 3 -23.72 -31.13 -57.17
C ASP A 3 -24.15 -31.24 -55.69
N CYS A 4 -24.51 -32.44 -55.23
CA CYS A 4 -24.89 -32.67 -53.83
C CYS A 4 -23.70 -32.68 -52.87
N ILE A 5 -22.51 -33.11 -53.34
CA ILE A 5 -21.30 -33.20 -52.50
C ILE A 5 -20.74 -31.81 -52.23
N GLN A 6 -20.80 -30.93 -53.24
CA GLN A 6 -20.27 -29.57 -53.14
C GLN A 6 -21.10 -28.67 -52.20
N SER A 7 -22.40 -28.90 -52.09
CA SER A 7 -23.29 -28.12 -51.20
C SER A 7 -23.13 -28.50 -49.72
N MET A 8 -22.79 -29.77 -49.43
CA MET A 8 -22.61 -30.26 -48.05
C MET A 8 -21.27 -29.82 -47.44
N VAL A 9 -20.21 -29.71 -48.24
CA VAL A 9 -18.87 -29.25 -47.79
C VAL A 9 -18.90 -27.79 -47.33
N VAL A 10 -19.58 -26.91 -48.09
CA VAL A 10 -19.70 -25.47 -47.76
C VAL A 10 -20.46 -25.24 -46.44
N LEU A 11 -21.46 -26.08 -46.15
CA LEU A 11 -22.28 -25.98 -44.93
C LEU A 11 -21.54 -26.44 -43.67
N VAL A 12 -20.61 -27.38 -43.81
CA VAL A 12 -19.74 -27.87 -42.72
C VAL A 12 -18.60 -26.88 -42.47
N GLU A 13 -17.97 -26.34 -43.51
CA GLU A 13 -16.94 -25.30 -43.39
C GLU A 13 -17.50 -24.02 -42.74
N GLY A 14 -18.68 -23.55 -43.15
CA GLY A 14 -19.31 -22.36 -42.56
C GLY A 14 -19.62 -22.48 -41.06
N ARG A 15 -20.08 -23.65 -40.60
CA ARG A 15 -20.37 -23.88 -39.17
C ARG A 15 -19.13 -24.03 -38.30
N ILE A 16 -18.05 -24.61 -38.84
CA ILE A 16 -16.77 -24.74 -38.15
C ILE A 16 -16.08 -23.36 -38.08
N VAL A 17 -16.08 -22.60 -39.17
CA VAL A 17 -15.52 -21.25 -39.23
C VAL A 17 -16.24 -20.30 -38.27
N VAL A 18 -17.58 -20.34 -38.18
CA VAL A 18 -18.34 -19.51 -37.21
C VAL A 18 -18.02 -19.89 -35.76
N ARG A 19 -17.84 -21.17 -35.43
CA ARG A 19 -17.46 -21.59 -34.06
C ARG A 19 -16.01 -21.24 -33.70
N VAL A 20 -15.09 -21.35 -34.66
CA VAL A 20 -13.68 -20.96 -34.49
C VAL A 20 -13.56 -19.44 -34.35
N LEU A 21 -14.28 -18.66 -35.16
CA LEU A 21 -14.35 -17.20 -35.04
C LEU A 21 -14.98 -16.77 -33.71
N SER A 22 -16.05 -17.42 -33.27
CA SER A 22 -16.69 -17.12 -31.98
C SER A 22 -15.74 -17.43 -30.80
N GLY A 23 -15.01 -18.54 -30.87
CA GLY A 23 -14.00 -18.90 -29.86
C GLY A 23 -12.82 -17.93 -29.84
N ALA A 24 -12.33 -17.53 -31.02
CA ALA A 24 -11.25 -16.55 -31.15
C ALA A 24 -11.67 -15.16 -30.64
N VAL A 25 -12.92 -14.74 -30.89
CA VAL A 25 -13.47 -13.49 -30.38
C VAL A 25 -13.62 -13.52 -28.86
N VAL A 26 -14.12 -14.61 -28.28
CA VAL A 26 -14.24 -14.76 -26.81
C VAL A 26 -12.86 -14.79 -26.15
N LEU A 27 -11.88 -15.49 -26.74
CA LEU A 27 -10.50 -15.49 -26.27
C LEU A 27 -9.85 -14.10 -26.37
N ALA A 28 -10.05 -13.39 -27.48
CA ALA A 28 -9.53 -12.04 -27.66
C ALA A 28 -10.15 -11.06 -26.66
N LEU A 29 -11.46 -11.14 -26.41
CA LEU A 29 -12.13 -10.36 -25.35
C LEU A 29 -11.64 -10.73 -23.95
N GLY A 30 -11.44 -12.01 -23.67
CA GLY A 30 -10.90 -12.48 -22.39
C GLY A 30 -9.51 -11.92 -22.13
N ILE A 31 -8.62 -11.92 -23.14
CA ILE A 31 -7.28 -11.35 -23.05
C ILE A 31 -7.35 -9.82 -22.89
N LEU A 32 -8.22 -9.14 -23.65
CA LEU A 32 -8.42 -7.69 -23.57
C LEU A 32 -8.89 -7.22 -22.19
N VAL A 33 -9.56 -8.06 -21.41
CA VAL A 33 -10.03 -7.73 -20.06
C VAL A 33 -9.05 -8.22 -18.98
N ALA A 34 -8.49 -9.41 -19.14
CA ALA A 34 -7.56 -9.98 -18.16
C ALA A 34 -6.25 -9.19 -18.06
N VAL A 35 -5.70 -8.73 -19.18
CA VAL A 35 -4.45 -7.96 -19.22
C VAL A 35 -4.54 -6.63 -18.46
N PRO A 36 -5.55 -5.75 -18.68
CA PRO A 36 -5.67 -4.52 -17.91
C PRO A 36 -5.99 -4.77 -16.44
N ILE A 37 -6.77 -5.79 -16.09
CA ILE A 37 -7.02 -6.14 -14.68
C ILE A 37 -5.73 -6.57 -13.99
N TRP A 38 -4.93 -7.44 -14.63
CA TRP A 38 -3.65 -7.88 -14.08
C TRP A 38 -2.65 -6.74 -13.98
N ALA A 39 -2.60 -5.86 -15.00
CA ALA A 39 -1.77 -4.65 -14.96
C ALA A 39 -2.18 -3.69 -13.84
N LEU A 40 -3.48 -3.50 -13.60
CA LEU A 40 -4.01 -2.69 -12.49
C LEU A 40 -3.67 -3.31 -11.13
N GLN A 41 -3.73 -4.63 -10.99
CA GLN A 41 -3.36 -5.33 -9.75
C GLN A 41 -1.86 -5.31 -9.48
N ALA A 42 -1.03 -5.47 -10.52
CA ALA A 42 0.43 -5.36 -10.41
C ALA A 42 0.89 -3.92 -10.15
N ALA A 43 0.09 -2.92 -10.54
CA ALA A 43 0.36 -1.51 -10.31
C ALA A 43 -0.07 -1.02 -8.92
N VAL A 44 -0.70 -1.87 -8.07
CA VAL A 44 -0.96 -1.49 -6.68
C VAL A 44 0.40 -1.38 -5.99
N PRO A 45 0.86 -0.17 -5.60
CA PRO A 45 2.13 -0.05 -4.91
C PRO A 45 2.01 -0.86 -3.63
N ALA A 46 2.84 -1.89 -3.47
CA ALA A 46 2.99 -2.55 -2.19
C ALA A 46 3.26 -1.45 -1.17
N ILE A 47 2.33 -1.23 -0.25
CA ILE A 47 2.48 -0.25 0.82
C ILE A 47 3.70 -0.69 1.61
N THR A 48 4.85 -0.13 1.25
CA THR A 48 6.13 -0.54 1.79
C THR A 48 6.18 0.09 3.16
N LYS A 49 5.83 -0.71 4.18
CA LYS A 49 5.88 -0.28 5.57
C LYS A 49 7.28 0.29 5.84
N PRO A 50 7.38 1.57 6.26
CA PRO A 50 8.67 2.18 6.54
C PRO A 50 9.41 1.44 7.65
N PRO A 51 10.75 1.53 7.70
CA PRO A 51 11.56 0.81 8.69
C PRO A 51 11.06 0.97 10.13
N LEU A 52 10.62 2.17 10.52
CA LEU A 52 10.10 2.43 11.87
C LEU A 52 8.85 1.58 12.21
N VAL A 53 7.99 1.27 11.25
CA VAL A 53 6.73 0.53 11.48
C VAL A 53 6.76 -0.90 10.92
N ARG A 54 7.90 -1.34 10.35
CA ARG A 54 8.07 -2.66 9.75
C ARG A 54 8.30 -3.72 10.81
N GLY A 55 7.71 -4.90 10.63
CA GLY A 55 7.92 -6.05 11.52
C GLY A 55 7.45 -5.82 12.95
N LEU A 56 6.51 -4.89 13.15
CA LEU A 56 5.81 -4.76 14.43
C LEU A 56 4.75 -5.87 14.56
N PRO A 57 4.41 -6.26 15.80
CA PRO A 57 3.33 -7.22 16.08
C PRO A 57 2.02 -6.85 15.36
N ASP A 58 1.18 -7.85 15.06
CA ASP A 58 -0.13 -7.62 14.43
C ASP A 58 -1.21 -7.18 15.44
N LYS A 59 -1.01 -7.48 16.72
CA LYS A 59 -1.90 -7.04 17.79
C LYS A 59 -1.64 -5.57 18.11
N PHE A 60 -2.72 -4.81 18.21
CA PHE A 60 -2.67 -3.36 18.35
C PHE A 60 -1.87 -2.87 19.56
N ASP A 61 -2.16 -3.39 20.75
CA ASP A 61 -1.47 -2.95 21.99
C ASP A 61 0.03 -3.28 21.93
N GLU A 62 0.37 -4.52 21.53
CA GLU A 62 1.76 -4.97 21.38
C GLU A 62 2.51 -4.17 20.30
N ALA A 63 1.82 -3.77 19.22
CA ALA A 63 2.38 -2.96 18.15
C ALA A 63 2.67 -1.52 18.60
N SER A 64 1.77 -0.94 19.40
CA SER A 64 1.95 0.39 19.97
C SER A 64 3.15 0.41 20.93
N ASP A 65 3.24 -0.58 21.82
CA ASP A 65 4.36 -0.70 22.77
C ASP A 65 5.70 -0.91 22.05
N ALA A 66 5.74 -1.84 21.09
CA ALA A 66 6.94 -2.09 20.29
C ALA A 66 7.36 -0.87 19.47
N PHE A 67 6.41 -0.11 18.94
CA PHE A 67 6.68 1.13 18.23
C PHE A 67 7.23 2.21 19.16
N GLN A 68 6.64 2.37 20.34
CA GLN A 68 7.13 3.30 21.35
C GLN A 68 8.58 3.01 21.74
N THR A 69 8.90 1.74 22.05
CA THR A 69 10.27 1.31 22.36
C THR A 69 11.22 1.62 21.22
N ARG A 70 10.84 1.28 19.97
CA ARG A 70 11.69 1.55 18.81
C ARG A 70 11.95 3.03 18.59
N ILE A 71 10.96 3.89 18.79
CA ILE A 71 11.15 5.34 18.68
C ILE A 71 12.15 5.83 19.73
N ALA A 72 12.06 5.35 20.97
CA ALA A 72 13.00 5.71 22.04
C ALA A 72 14.44 5.23 21.75
N GLU A 73 14.59 4.05 21.15
CA GLU A 73 15.90 3.49 20.76
C GLU A 73 16.51 4.23 19.56
N VAL A 74 15.71 4.53 18.54
CA VAL A 74 16.17 5.19 17.31
C VAL A 74 16.44 6.68 17.53
N PHE A 75 15.65 7.32 18.39
CA PHE A 75 15.71 8.75 18.68
C PHE A 75 15.90 9.01 20.18
N PRO A 76 17.07 8.69 20.73
CA PRO A 76 17.34 8.92 22.15
C PRO A 76 17.41 10.41 22.49
N PRO A 77 17.27 10.78 23.78
CA PRO A 77 17.54 12.15 24.22
C PRO A 77 18.95 12.61 23.81
N GLY A 78 19.06 13.86 23.36
CA GLY A 78 20.29 14.43 22.79
C GLY A 78 20.46 14.18 21.29
N PHE A 79 19.57 13.44 20.64
CA PHE A 79 19.59 13.29 19.19
C PHE A 79 19.27 14.63 18.49
N PRO A 80 19.90 14.97 17.36
CA PRO A 80 19.59 16.20 16.63
C PRO A 80 18.16 16.20 16.09
N GLU A 81 17.37 17.20 16.48
CA GLU A 81 16.01 17.39 15.97
C GLU A 81 15.91 17.47 14.44
N PRO A 82 16.76 18.24 13.71
CA PRO A 82 16.64 18.32 12.25
C PRO A 82 16.86 16.96 11.57
N ASP A 83 17.75 16.13 12.12
CA ASP A 83 18.03 14.79 11.58
C ASP A 83 16.85 13.85 11.82
N MET A 84 16.19 13.95 12.97
CA MET A 84 14.96 13.19 13.25
C MET A 84 13.85 13.58 12.28
N ILE A 85 13.61 14.88 12.10
CA ILE A 85 12.59 15.41 11.18
C ILE A 85 12.87 14.94 9.75
N GLN A 86 14.13 15.01 9.31
CA GLN A 86 14.51 14.57 7.97
C GLN A 86 14.30 13.07 7.80
N ARG A 87 14.66 12.25 8.78
CA ARG A 87 14.43 10.80 8.74
C ARG A 87 12.95 10.45 8.69
N LEU A 88 12.14 11.07 9.55
CA LEU A 88 10.68 10.88 9.55
C LEU A 88 10.07 11.25 8.19
N ARG A 89 10.51 12.36 7.60
CA ARG A 89 10.07 12.78 6.25
C ARG A 89 10.44 11.75 5.19
N THR A 90 11.67 11.23 5.20
CA THR A 90 12.11 10.18 4.26
C THR A 90 11.29 8.90 4.41
N GLU A 91 10.84 8.59 5.63
CA GLU A 91 9.97 7.45 5.92
C GLU A 91 8.48 7.71 5.63
N GLY A 92 8.13 8.88 5.08
CA GLY A 92 6.77 9.21 4.66
C GLY A 92 5.88 9.79 5.76
N PHE A 93 6.43 10.09 6.94
CA PHE A 93 5.69 10.84 7.95
C PHE A 93 5.48 12.27 7.48
N THR A 94 4.25 12.75 7.61
CA THR A 94 3.86 14.12 7.27
C THR A 94 4.41 15.10 8.30
N GLN A 95 4.71 16.33 7.84
CA GLN A 95 5.46 17.36 8.55
C GLN A 95 5.01 17.62 10.00
N PRO A 96 5.92 18.10 10.86
CA PRO A 96 5.61 18.42 12.24
C PRO A 96 4.48 19.45 12.35
N VAL A 97 3.38 19.06 12.98
CA VAL A 97 2.40 20.00 13.51
C VAL A 97 2.93 20.45 14.88
N PHE A 98 3.09 21.76 15.06
CA PHE A 98 3.35 22.33 16.38
C PHE A 98 2.05 22.23 17.20
N GLU A 99 2.10 21.51 18.32
CA GLU A 99 1.03 21.54 19.31
C GLU A 99 1.25 22.73 20.26
N GLU A 100 0.17 23.35 20.74
CA GLU A 100 0.24 24.48 21.68
C GLU A 100 1.01 24.16 22.97
N SER A 101 1.16 22.87 23.30
CA SER A 101 1.92 22.36 24.44
C SER A 101 3.45 22.45 24.28
N GLY A 102 3.95 22.92 23.13
CA GLY A 102 5.37 22.87 22.79
C GLY A 102 5.85 21.48 22.34
N MET A 103 4.94 20.50 22.28
CA MET A 103 5.20 19.22 21.63
C MET A 103 5.09 19.33 20.12
N ARG A 104 5.93 18.59 19.41
CA ARG A 104 5.87 18.45 17.96
C ARG A 104 5.40 17.05 17.63
N ARG A 105 4.61 16.92 16.56
CA ARG A 105 4.05 15.64 16.13
C ARG A 105 4.22 15.44 14.63
N ALA A 106 4.69 14.26 14.22
CA ALA A 106 4.64 13.76 12.86
C ALA A 106 3.69 12.56 12.77
N VAL A 107 3.01 12.40 11.63
CA VAL A 107 1.98 11.37 11.44
C VAL A 107 2.22 10.60 10.16
N LEU A 108 2.03 9.28 10.19
CA LEU A 108 2.00 8.41 9.02
C LEU A 108 0.67 7.65 9.02
N GLN A 109 -0.05 7.70 7.90
CA GLN A 109 -1.28 6.95 7.72
C GLN A 109 -1.08 5.83 6.70
N LEU A 110 -1.48 4.62 7.05
CA LEU A 110 -1.42 3.44 6.19
C LEU A 110 -2.83 2.85 6.07
N SER A 111 -3.35 2.83 4.85
CA SER A 111 -4.64 2.21 4.56
C SER A 111 -4.49 0.69 4.55
N MET A 112 -5.27 0.01 5.37
CA MET A 112 -5.42 -1.45 5.38
C MET A 112 -6.86 -1.82 5.00
N PRO A 113 -7.13 -3.03 4.51
CA PRO A 113 -8.50 -3.46 4.23
C PRO A 113 -9.39 -3.28 5.47
N GLY A 114 -10.41 -2.41 5.37
CA GLY A 114 -11.37 -2.13 6.45
C GLY A 114 -10.90 -1.21 7.58
N CYS A 115 -9.62 -0.79 7.61
CA CYS A 115 -9.09 0.08 8.67
C CYS A 115 -7.99 1.03 8.16
N MET A 116 -8.00 2.27 8.63
CA MET A 116 -6.89 3.21 8.47
C MET A 116 -6.01 3.18 9.71
N MET A 117 -4.76 2.74 9.56
CA MET A 117 -3.77 2.76 10.64
C MET A 117 -3.06 4.10 10.66
N THR A 118 -2.94 4.69 11.84
CA THR A 118 -2.28 5.97 12.07
C THR A 118 -1.12 5.77 13.04
N TRP A 119 0.10 6.03 12.60
CA TRP A 119 1.30 6.04 13.42
C TRP A 119 1.68 7.48 13.72
N ARG A 120 1.98 7.78 14.97
CA ARG A 120 2.28 9.15 15.41
C ARG A 120 3.57 9.13 16.19
N VAL A 121 4.44 10.07 15.88
CA VAL A 121 5.68 10.30 16.62
C VAL A 121 5.57 11.67 17.25
N ARG A 122 5.66 11.74 18.59
CA ARG A 122 5.67 12.98 19.36
C ARG A 122 7.03 13.19 19.97
N TRP A 123 7.52 14.42 19.95
CA TRP A 123 8.77 14.77 20.60
C TRP A 123 8.76 16.16 21.17
N GLN A 124 9.69 16.38 22.10
CA GLN A 124 10.08 17.69 22.59
C GLN A 124 11.55 17.89 22.27
N ALA A 125 11.90 19.09 21.82
CA ALA A 125 13.29 19.47 21.60
C ALA A 125 13.60 20.83 22.21
N ARG A 126 14.80 20.95 22.75
CA ARG A 126 15.35 22.17 23.34
C ARG A 126 16.72 22.42 22.71
N ASN A 127 16.95 23.65 22.24
CA ASN A 127 18.21 24.04 21.60
C ASN A 127 18.60 23.17 20.38
N GLY A 128 17.60 22.66 19.64
CA GLY A 128 17.82 21.82 18.45
C GLY A 128 18.08 20.33 18.74
N TYR A 129 17.99 19.90 19.99
CA TYR A 129 18.19 18.50 20.39
C TYR A 129 16.96 17.94 21.10
N LEU A 130 16.71 16.64 20.92
CA LEU A 130 15.60 15.95 21.55
C LEU A 130 15.79 15.91 23.07
N VAL A 131 14.73 16.24 23.80
CA VAL A 131 14.60 16.00 25.23
C VAL A 131 13.90 14.66 25.47
N SER A 132 12.88 14.37 24.66
CA SER A 132 12.11 13.14 24.71
C SER A 132 11.44 12.88 23.36
N ALA A 133 11.32 11.61 22.97
CA ALA A 133 10.51 11.18 21.84
C ALA A 133 9.70 9.93 22.22
N ALA A 134 8.48 9.84 21.70
CA ALA A 134 7.59 8.71 21.91
C ALA A 134 6.77 8.44 20.65
N GLY A 135 6.45 7.17 20.43
CA GLY A 135 5.54 6.72 19.38
C GLY A 135 4.21 6.27 19.96
N ASP A 136 3.13 6.44 19.19
CA ASP A 136 1.85 5.77 19.44
C ASP A 136 1.22 5.33 18.11
N GLN A 137 0.35 4.33 18.22
CA GLN A 137 -0.47 3.84 17.12
C GLN A 137 -1.95 4.15 17.38
N GLY A 138 -2.69 4.38 16.30
CA GLY A 138 -4.14 4.54 16.23
C GLY A 138 -4.70 3.70 15.08
N ALA A 139 -5.96 3.31 15.17
CA ALA A 139 -6.70 2.71 14.07
C ALA A 139 -8.11 3.30 14.00
N THR A 140 -8.58 3.56 12.79
CA THR A 140 -9.98 3.92 12.53
C THR A 140 -10.54 2.90 11.54
N CYS A 141 -11.49 2.09 11.97
CA CYS A 141 -12.12 1.05 11.14
C CYS A 141 -13.57 1.46 10.78
N LEU A 142 -14.02 1.03 9.60
CA LEU A 142 -15.38 1.28 9.08
C LEU A 142 -16.23 0.01 9.13
#